data_AF-A0A8H5DC99-F1
#
_entry.id   AF-A0A8H5DC99-F1
#
_cell.length_a   1.000
_cell.length_b   1.000
_cell.length_c   1.000
_cell.angle_alpha   90.00
_cell.angle_beta   90.00
_cell.angle_gamma   90.00
#
_symmetry.space_group_name_H-M   'P 1'
#
loop_
_entity.id
_entity.type
_entity.pdbx_description
1 polymer ?
#
loop_
_entity_poly.entity_id
_entity_poly.type
_entity_poly.pdbx_seq_one_letter_code
_entity_poly.pdbx_strand_id
1 'polypeptide(L)'
;MADTEARRDQSKIQHGKSFYNVYEDYLVRIRQITKRNFSDNNLRVQKGDLQKANITSVPLNDEEGGYLATLDVFHTLHCINKVRKSYYSDYYHDPNPIADQQAHFDHCIDLLRQVIMCHGDVSLHTAEIGTL
;
A
#
# COMPACT_ATOMS: atom_id res chain seq x y z
N MET A 1 -55.22 13.99 25.01
CA MET A 1 -54.56 12.85 24.35
C MET A 1 -54.03 13.40 23.03
N ALA A 2 -52.77 13.85 22.85
CA ALA A 2 -51.49 13.19 23.13
C ALA A 2 -51.55 11.72 22.70
N ASP A 3 -50.79 11.19 21.74
CA ASP A 3 -49.38 11.50 21.45
C ASP A 3 -48.93 10.95 20.07
N THR A 4 -48.03 11.69 19.43
CA THR A 4 -46.92 11.25 18.56
C THR A 4 -47.11 10.10 17.55
N GLU A 5 -47.52 10.44 16.31
CA GLU A 5 -46.85 9.88 15.13
C GLU A 5 -45.49 10.59 14.99
N ALA A 6 -44.51 10.02 15.68
CA ALA A 6 -43.13 10.44 15.59
C ALA A 6 -42.69 10.42 14.12
N ARG A 7 -42.46 11.62 13.58
CA ARG A 7 -41.51 11.89 12.51
C ARG A 7 -40.35 10.90 12.65
N ARG A 8 -40.27 9.92 11.74
CA ARG A 8 -39.04 9.15 11.56
C ARG A 8 -37.98 10.13 11.10
N ASP A 9 -37.20 10.53 12.09
CA ASP A 9 -36.05 11.38 11.99
C ASP A 9 -35.15 10.96 10.82
N GLN A 10 -35.19 11.75 9.75
CA GLN A 10 -34.36 11.56 8.57
C GLN A 10 -32.86 11.82 8.87
N SER A 11 -32.50 12.27 10.08
CA SER A 11 -31.10 12.48 10.49
C SER A 11 -30.29 11.17 10.55
N LYS A 12 -30.94 10.01 10.73
CA LYS A 12 -30.23 8.72 10.82
C LYS A 12 -29.89 8.09 9.47
N ILE A 13 -30.42 8.59 8.36
CA ILE A 13 -30.11 8.09 7.00
C ILE A 13 -28.94 8.87 6.36
N GLN A 14 -28.50 9.96 6.98
CA GLN A 14 -27.42 10.79 6.44
C GLN A 14 -26.01 10.26 6.76
N HIS A 15 -25.89 9.39 7.77
CA HIS A 15 -24.60 8.79 8.14
C HIS A 15 -24.17 7.63 7.21
N GLY A 16 -25.12 6.94 6.56
CA GLY A 16 -24.82 5.84 5.63
C GLY A 16 -24.46 6.28 4.21
N LYS A 17 -24.92 7.47 3.78
CA LYS A 17 -24.61 8.01 2.43
C LYS A 17 -23.26 8.71 2.37
N SER A 18 -22.75 9.22 3.49
CA SER A 18 -21.38 9.73 3.58
C SER A 18 -20.37 8.58 3.48
N PHE A 19 -20.65 7.43 4.12
CA PHE A 19 -19.76 6.27 4.12
C PHE A 19 -19.53 5.68 2.71
N TYR A 20 -20.58 5.60 1.88
CA TYR A 20 -20.48 5.11 0.50
C TYR A 20 -19.66 6.03 -0.42
N ASN A 21 -19.79 7.36 -0.25
CA ASN A 21 -19.00 8.33 -1.01
C ASN A 21 -17.53 8.35 -0.58
N VAL A 22 -17.26 8.12 0.72
CA VAL A 22 -15.89 7.90 1.21
C VAL A 22 -15.34 6.60 0.61
N TYR A 23 -16.13 5.52 0.54
CA TYR A 23 -15.69 4.22 -0.01
C TYR A 23 -15.28 4.30 -1.48
N GLU A 24 -16.03 5.01 -2.32
CA GLU A 24 -15.68 5.19 -3.74
C GLU A 24 -14.43 6.06 -3.93
N ASP A 25 -14.32 7.17 -3.20
CA ASP A 25 -13.12 8.04 -3.23
C ASP A 25 -11.88 7.32 -2.65
N TYR A 26 -12.13 6.42 -1.70
CA TYR A 26 -11.16 5.55 -1.07
C TYR A 26 -10.62 4.47 -2.04
N LEU A 27 -11.50 3.80 -2.79
CA LEU A 27 -11.11 2.85 -3.84
C LEU A 27 -10.27 3.52 -4.94
N VAL A 28 -10.56 4.79 -5.26
CA VAL A 28 -9.77 5.60 -6.19
C VAL A 28 -8.35 5.88 -5.66
N ARG A 29 -8.17 6.08 -4.35
CA ARG A 29 -6.85 6.29 -3.72
C ARG A 29 -6.04 5.00 -3.60
N ILE A 30 -6.66 3.87 -3.24
CA ILE A 30 -6.01 2.56 -3.31
C ILE A 30 -5.48 2.29 -4.72
N ARG A 31 -6.23 2.66 -5.77
CA ARG A 31 -5.76 2.51 -7.16
C ARG A 31 -4.47 3.28 -7.46
N GLN A 32 -4.12 4.32 -6.69
CA GLN A 32 -2.84 5.00 -6.84
C GLN A 32 -1.67 4.11 -6.43
N ILE A 33 -1.84 3.24 -5.42
CA ILE A 33 -0.86 2.18 -5.09
C ILE A 33 -0.73 1.20 -6.26
N THR A 34 -1.84 0.87 -6.93
CA THR A 34 -1.86 -0.20 -7.94
C THR A 34 -1.37 0.20 -9.31
N LYS A 35 -1.37 1.50 -9.64
CA LYS A 35 -1.00 2.01 -10.98
C LYS A 35 0.51 2.14 -11.21
N ARG A 36 1.32 2.14 -10.16
CA ARG A 36 2.77 2.25 -10.29
C ARG A 36 3.41 0.87 -10.24
N ASN A 37 4.19 0.56 -11.27
CA ASN A 37 5.06 -0.59 -11.23
C ASN A 37 6.27 -0.23 -10.36
N PHE A 38 6.29 -0.73 -9.12
CA PHE A 38 7.34 -0.35 -8.17
C PHE A 38 8.74 -0.82 -8.61
N SER A 39 8.84 -1.76 -9.55
CA SER A 39 10.10 -2.16 -10.19
C SER A 39 10.77 -1.04 -10.99
N ASP A 40 10.05 0.04 -11.30
CA ASP A 40 10.58 1.15 -12.09
C ASP A 40 11.42 2.12 -11.24
N ASN A 41 11.54 1.87 -9.92
CA ASN A 41 12.33 2.68 -8.98
C ASN A 41 13.66 2.01 -8.60
N ASN A 42 14.18 1.15 -9.47
CA ASN A 42 15.48 0.52 -9.28
C ASN A 42 16.61 1.54 -9.54
N LEU A 43 17.60 1.53 -8.66
CA LEU A 43 18.79 2.36 -8.69
C LEU A 43 20.01 1.47 -8.92
N ARG A 44 20.91 1.92 -9.80
CA ARG A 44 22.28 1.40 -9.85
C ARG A 44 23.10 2.13 -8.79
N VAL A 45 23.70 1.39 -7.88
CA VAL A 45 24.57 1.94 -6.83
C VAL A 45 25.98 1.35 -6.92
N GLN A 46 26.98 2.15 -6.61
CA GLN A 46 28.37 1.72 -6.68
C GLN A 46 28.80 1.01 -5.40
N LYS A 47 29.81 0.14 -5.52
CA LYS A 47 30.37 -0.61 -4.38
C LYS A 47 30.75 0.29 -3.20
N GLY A 48 31.33 1.46 -3.50
CA GLY A 48 31.76 2.41 -2.48
C GLY A 48 30.59 2.98 -1.67
N ASP A 49 29.41 3.14 -2.27
CA ASP A 49 28.23 3.66 -1.57
C ASP A 49 27.61 2.61 -0.65
N LEU A 50 27.54 1.35 -1.12
CA LEU A 50 27.16 0.22 -0.29
C LEU A 50 28.09 0.03 0.91
N GLN A 51 29.39 0.18 0.72
CA GLN A 51 30.38 0.10 1.80
C GLN A 51 30.20 1.21 2.84
N LYS A 52 29.94 2.46 2.42
CA LYS A 52 29.65 3.57 3.33
C LYS A 52 28.39 3.33 4.16
N ALA A 53 27.38 2.70 3.56
CA ALA A 53 26.13 2.35 4.22
C ALA A 53 26.19 1.01 4.96
N ASN A 54 27.31 0.28 4.92
CA ASN A 54 27.50 -1.04 5.52
C ASN A 54 26.41 -2.07 5.12
N ILE A 55 26.05 -2.07 3.83
CA ILE A 55 25.04 -2.97 3.24
C ILE A 55 25.63 -3.69 2.02
N THR A 56 24.99 -4.78 1.59
CA THR A 56 25.37 -5.55 0.41
C THR A 56 24.18 -5.66 -0.54
N SER A 57 24.45 -5.94 -1.81
CA SER A 57 23.39 -6.18 -2.78
C SER A 57 23.83 -7.09 -3.92
N VAL A 58 22.89 -7.47 -4.77
CA VAL A 58 23.10 -8.22 -6.01
C VAL A 58 23.87 -7.35 -7.02
N PRO A 59 25.00 -7.85 -7.59
CA PRO A 59 25.71 -7.13 -8.64
C PRO A 59 24.93 -7.14 -9.95
N LEU A 60 25.05 -6.08 -10.72
CA LEU A 60 24.51 -5.99 -12.08
C LEU A 60 25.52 -6.60 -13.06
N ASN A 61 25.04 -7.51 -13.91
CA ASN A 61 25.86 -8.27 -14.86
C ASN A 61 25.92 -7.59 -16.23
N ASP A 62 26.33 -6.33 -16.26
CA ASP A 62 26.55 -5.56 -17.49
C ASP A 62 27.95 -4.91 -17.48
N GLU A 63 28.32 -4.30 -18.61
CA GLU A 63 29.64 -3.66 -18.79
C GLU A 63 29.85 -2.46 -17.84
N GLU A 64 28.77 -1.87 -17.34
CA GLU A 64 28.80 -0.72 -16.43
C GLU A 64 29.06 -1.13 -14.97
N GLY A 65 28.74 -2.39 -14.61
CA GLY A 65 28.93 -2.94 -13.28
C GLY A 65 28.10 -2.22 -12.20
N GLY A 66 28.45 -2.44 -10.92
CA GLY A 66 27.68 -1.89 -9.79
C GLY A 66 26.59 -2.85 -9.31
N TYR A 67 25.63 -2.33 -8.56
CA TYR A 67 24.72 -3.12 -7.75
C TYR A 67 23.28 -2.59 -7.80
N LEU A 68 22.31 -3.49 -7.67
CA LEU A 68 20.89 -3.16 -7.67
C LEU A 68 20.46 -2.63 -6.29
N ALA A 69 19.74 -1.53 -6.22
CA ALA A 69 19.06 -1.08 -5.01
C ALA A 69 17.73 -0.40 -5.37
N THR A 70 16.94 -0.02 -4.38
CA THR A 70 15.78 0.86 -4.50
C THR A 70 15.70 1.77 -3.27
N LEU A 71 14.88 2.81 -3.29
CA LEU A 71 14.63 3.56 -2.06
C LEU A 71 13.64 2.80 -1.19
N ASP A 72 13.88 2.79 0.12
CA ASP A 72 13.04 2.01 1.05
C ASP A 72 11.57 2.44 0.97
N VAL A 73 11.27 3.74 0.83
CA VAL A 73 9.90 4.24 0.58
C VAL A 73 9.17 3.50 -0.55
N PHE A 74 9.86 3.15 -1.64
CA PHE A 74 9.26 2.43 -2.75
C PHE A 74 9.11 0.93 -2.44
N HIS A 75 10.06 0.35 -1.71
CA HIS A 75 9.95 -1.03 -1.24
C HIS A 75 8.80 -1.19 -0.23
N THR A 76 8.66 -0.29 0.74
CA THR A 76 7.56 -0.31 1.71
C THR A 76 6.20 -0.18 1.02
N LEU A 77 6.10 0.72 0.03
CA LEU A 77 4.88 0.87 -0.77
C LEU A 77 4.58 -0.37 -1.63
N HIS A 78 5.60 -1.05 -2.15
CA HIS A 78 5.44 -2.34 -2.81
C HIS A 78 4.89 -3.41 -1.86
N CYS A 79 5.48 -3.52 -0.66
CA CYS A 79 5.10 -4.51 0.34
C CYS A 79 3.66 -4.33 0.82
N ILE A 80 3.23 -3.11 1.12
CA ILE A 80 1.84 -2.87 1.52
C ILE A 80 0.85 -3.18 0.39
N ASN A 81 1.22 -2.97 -0.88
CA ASN A 81 0.40 -3.39 -2.01
C ASN A 81 0.31 -4.92 -2.12
N LYS A 82 1.38 -5.65 -1.78
CA LYS A 82 1.35 -7.12 -1.73
C LYS A 82 0.41 -7.62 -0.64
N VAL A 83 0.48 -7.05 0.57
CA VAL A 83 -0.44 -7.35 1.68
C VAL A 83 -1.89 -7.07 1.29
N ARG A 84 -2.14 -5.92 0.66
CA ARG A 84 -3.46 -5.60 0.12
C ARG A 84 -3.92 -6.69 -0.86
N LYS A 85 -3.12 -7.03 -1.87
CA LYS A 85 -3.47 -8.04 -2.87
C LYS A 85 -3.72 -9.43 -2.26
N SER A 86 -2.96 -9.85 -1.25
CA SER A 86 -3.18 -11.13 -0.58
C SER A 86 -4.50 -11.15 0.20
N TYR A 87 -4.89 -10.03 0.82
CA TYR A 87 -6.17 -9.92 1.51
C TYR A 87 -7.37 -9.98 0.53
N TYR A 88 -7.23 -9.38 -0.65
CA TYR A 88 -8.25 -9.47 -1.72
C TYR A 88 -8.08 -10.69 -2.63
N SER A 89 -7.28 -11.71 -2.27
CA SER A 89 -7.03 -12.87 -3.14
C SER A 89 -8.34 -13.52 -3.61
N ASP A 90 -9.36 -13.47 -2.77
CA ASP A 90 -10.72 -13.97 -2.97
C ASP A 90 -11.56 -13.14 -3.95
N TYR A 91 -11.44 -11.80 -3.91
CA TYR A 91 -11.97 -10.91 -4.95
C TYR A 91 -11.32 -11.18 -6.33
N TYR A 92 -10.17 -11.86 -6.34
CA TYR A 92 -9.47 -12.29 -7.55
C TYR A 92 -9.61 -13.79 -7.88
N HIS A 93 -10.12 -14.66 -6.98
CA HIS A 93 -10.23 -16.10 -7.24
C HIS A 93 -11.43 -16.87 -6.63
N ASP A 94 -12.13 -16.43 -5.57
CA ASP A 94 -13.43 -16.99 -5.07
C ASP A 94 -13.95 -16.21 -3.84
N PRO A 95 -15.26 -16.06 -3.55
CA PRO A 95 -15.76 -15.15 -2.51
C PRO A 95 -15.64 -15.73 -1.08
N ASN A 96 -14.80 -15.13 -0.24
CA ASN A 96 -14.54 -15.53 1.14
C ASN A 96 -15.36 -14.67 2.14
N PRO A 97 -15.75 -15.19 3.32
CA PRO A 97 -16.74 -14.62 4.23
C PRO A 97 -16.20 -13.50 5.15
N ILE A 98 -15.33 -12.63 4.64
CA ILE A 98 -14.72 -11.49 5.37
C ILE A 98 -15.31 -10.14 4.93
N ALA A 99 -16.54 -10.13 4.38
CA ALA A 99 -17.17 -8.90 3.89
C ALA A 99 -17.27 -7.80 4.96
N ASP A 100 -17.48 -8.18 6.23
CA ASP A 100 -17.68 -7.23 7.33
C ASP A 100 -16.41 -6.50 7.81
N GLN A 101 -15.21 -6.99 7.46
CA GLN A 101 -13.95 -6.31 7.83
C GLN A 101 -13.24 -5.64 6.65
N GLN A 102 -13.71 -5.86 5.42
CA GLN A 102 -13.12 -5.26 4.22
C GLN A 102 -12.92 -3.75 4.35
N ALA A 103 -13.94 -3.03 4.82
CA ALA A 103 -13.90 -1.58 5.04
C ALA A 103 -12.77 -1.12 5.98
N HIS A 104 -12.50 -1.90 7.02
CA HIS A 104 -11.47 -1.59 8.00
C HIS A 104 -10.07 -1.86 7.43
N PHE A 105 -9.88 -3.01 6.79
CA PHE A 105 -8.62 -3.36 6.12
C PHE A 105 -8.27 -2.40 5.01
N ASP A 106 -9.28 -2.00 4.24
CA ASP A 106 -9.23 -0.89 3.32
C ASP A 106 -8.67 0.32 4.10
N HIS A 107 -9.46 1.00 4.92
CA HIS A 107 -9.03 2.21 5.63
C HIS A 107 -7.60 2.17 6.21
N CYS A 108 -7.23 1.06 6.84
CA CYS A 108 -5.89 0.84 7.40
C CYS A 108 -4.77 0.86 6.34
N ILE A 109 -4.97 0.22 5.19
CA ILE A 109 -3.98 0.19 4.10
C ILE A 109 -3.75 1.59 3.50
N ASP A 110 -4.80 2.41 3.32
CA ASP A 110 -4.61 3.79 2.85
C ASP A 110 -3.96 4.67 3.91
N LEU A 111 -4.33 4.53 5.19
CA LEU A 111 -3.67 5.26 6.27
C LEU A 111 -2.16 4.98 6.28
N LEU A 112 -1.77 3.71 6.22
CA LEU A 112 -0.38 3.31 6.15
C LEU A 112 0.30 3.85 4.89
N ARG A 113 -0.36 3.80 3.72
CA ARG A 113 0.17 4.43 2.49
C ARG A 113 0.43 5.92 2.68
N GLN A 114 -0.51 6.66 3.29
CA GLN A 114 -0.34 8.08 3.57
C GLN A 114 0.85 8.33 4.49
N VAL A 115 0.97 7.58 5.58
CA VAL A 115 2.10 7.67 6.52
C VAL A 115 3.43 7.39 5.82
N ILE A 116 3.51 6.33 5.00
CA ILE A 116 4.73 6.01 4.23
C ILE A 116 5.08 7.13 3.27
N MET A 117 4.09 7.74 2.60
CA MET A 117 4.35 8.86 1.69
C MET A 117 4.75 10.15 2.42
N CYS A 118 4.27 10.38 3.64
CA CYS A 118 4.62 11.53 4.46
C CYS A 118 6.00 11.38 5.14
N HIS A 119 6.39 10.15 5.47
CA HIS A 119 7.63 9.82 6.18
C HIS A 119 8.56 8.95 5.33
N GLY A 120 8.57 9.18 4.01
CA GLY A 120 9.29 8.33 3.07
C GLY A 120 10.77 8.19 3.44
N ASP A 121 11.19 6.95 3.72
CA ASP A 121 12.59 6.65 3.94
C ASP A 121 13.36 6.61 2.61
N VAL A 122 14.43 7.41 2.55
CA VAL A 122 15.32 7.56 1.40
C VAL A 122 16.59 6.70 1.53
N SER A 123 16.65 5.83 2.54
CA SER A 123 17.68 4.82 2.67
C SER A 123 17.65 3.82 1.50
N LEU A 124 18.79 3.19 1.25
CA LEU A 124 18.91 2.18 0.22
C LEU A 124 18.34 0.86 0.74
N HIS A 125 17.31 0.38 0.07
CA HIS A 125 16.82 -0.98 0.21
C HIS A 125 17.44 -1.86 -0.88
N THR A 126 18.11 -2.93 -0.47
CA THR A 126 18.85 -3.80 -1.39
C THR A 126 18.09 -5.08 -1.66
N ALA A 127 18.24 -5.64 -2.86
CA ALA A 127 17.74 -6.98 -3.12
C ALA A 127 18.56 -7.96 -2.27
N GLU A 128 17.91 -8.71 -1.38
CA GLU A 128 18.59 -9.74 -0.61
C GLU A 128 19.12 -10.82 -1.57
N ILE A 129 20.42 -11.12 -1.48
CA ILE A 129 20.94 -12.39 -1.97
C ILE A 129 20.41 -13.43 -1.00
N GLY A 130 19.21 -13.95 -1.28
CA GLY A 130 18.69 -15.12 -0.59
C GLY A 130 19.75 -16.21 -0.68
N THR A 131 20.44 -16.47 0.42
CA THR A 131 21.26 -17.65 0.59
C THR A 131 20.28 -18.81 0.70
N LEU A 132 19.99 -19.43 -0.44
CA LEU A 132 19.49 -20.80 -0.51
C LEU A 132 20.68 -21.73 -0.70
#